data_AF-A0A1G9AYE5-F1
#
_entry.id   AF-A0A1G9AYE5-F1
#
_cell.length_a   1.000
_cell.length_b   1.000
_cell.length_c   1.000
_cell.angle_alpha   90.00
_cell.angle_beta   90.00
_cell.angle_gamma   90.00
#
_symmetry.space_group_name_H-M   'P 1'
#
loop_
_entity.id
_entity.type
_entity.pdbx_description
1 polymer ?
#
loop_
_entity_poly.entity_id
_entity_poly.type
_entity_poly.pdbx_seq_one_letter_code
_entity_poly.pdbx_strand_id
1 'polypeptide(L)'
;MDIQTFYQTYLGEHELVRASLFNAANFTTNEALIKYKLEELESQTALHEMFEHLSMAEAKLLRRLSTEASHDNVHRVSYLPGKYPTLIDYQFILEDNGTEGVIHSEVVNILNSALEQTGIFPYTPMSIPGSETIEPQDVSKLEKIYNGPIYWLYNNLTFIELRRVMSKLNIKSAGQYKDDYLNEVIVHLTSPDYLPVALNQLDDVSFSQIKDNVKKDYSVYENHPRWQTALESGLLVKVHPDYLVMHRDVLNALKQVNFKQIGKEVQTETLENYNAYNVTFTINGLENIYRTVSIPSRLNFLELEIIICEAFGWNNIGSGEFMTDRALIASEDDVNKNALMLDVYLTKEHIQYLYDSDDDYVVDVRLDSVTNITKPIPEVVSYGGEVPIENIGGVDQLLETLNILQDKHHPDYVRVYSHARTKNYRERYPVSAVNKKLARLFNRGNPIT
;
A
#
# COMPACT_ATOMS: atom_id res chain seq x y z
N MET A 1 28.74 -2.79 28.43
CA MET A 1 29.69 -1.88 27.77
C MET A 1 29.27 -0.44 28.06
N ASP A 2 30.22 0.49 28.20
CA ASP A 2 29.92 1.92 28.29
C ASP A 2 29.81 2.55 26.88
N ILE A 3 29.19 3.72 26.79
CA ILE A 3 28.88 4.36 25.50
C ILE A 3 30.13 4.75 24.70
N GLN A 4 31.24 5.11 25.36
CA GLN A 4 32.48 5.43 24.68
C GLN A 4 33.09 4.17 24.07
N THR A 5 33.17 3.08 24.85
CA THR A 5 33.62 1.77 24.36
C THR A 5 32.73 1.24 23.23
N PHE A 6 31.42 1.48 23.29
CA PHE A 6 30.48 1.13 22.21
C PHE A 6 30.89 1.79 20.89
N TYR A 7 31.06 3.12 20.87
CA TYR A 7 31.46 3.80 19.65
C TYR A 7 32.86 3.39 19.17
N GLN A 8 33.80 3.16 20.09
CA GLN A 8 35.13 2.62 19.74
C GLN A 8 35.07 1.24 19.09
N THR A 9 34.08 0.42 19.47
CA THR A 9 33.94 -0.95 18.97
C THR A 9 33.26 -1.00 17.61
N TYR A 10 32.24 -0.17 17.38
CA TYR A 10 31.36 -0.30 16.21
C TYR A 10 31.45 0.82 15.17
N LEU A 11 32.19 1.92 15.43
CA LEU A 11 32.43 2.92 14.38
C LEU A 11 33.40 2.38 13.32
N GLY A 12 32.85 2.02 12.16
CA GLY A 12 33.63 1.73 10.96
C GLY A 12 34.11 2.99 10.24
N GLU A 13 35.08 2.83 9.33
CA GLU A 13 35.62 3.95 8.52
C GLU A 13 34.55 4.61 7.63
N HIS A 14 33.52 3.87 7.21
CA HIS A 14 32.41 4.40 6.42
C HIS A 14 31.55 5.40 7.22
N GLU A 15 31.50 5.29 8.54
CA GLU A 15 30.74 6.20 9.40
C GLU A 15 31.40 7.57 9.53
N LEU A 16 32.73 7.68 9.38
CA LEU A 16 33.41 8.98 9.30
C LEU A 16 32.98 9.78 8.07
N VAL A 17 32.86 9.09 6.93
CA VAL A 17 32.41 9.70 5.67
C VAL A 17 30.96 10.12 5.81
N ARG A 18 30.09 9.24 6.33
CA ARG A 18 28.68 9.54 6.58
C ARG A 18 28.52 10.73 7.54
N ALA A 19 29.21 10.72 8.67
CA ALA A 19 29.17 11.81 9.64
C ALA A 19 29.63 13.14 9.04
N SER A 20 30.63 13.14 8.14
CA SER A 20 31.09 14.38 7.49
C SER A 20 30.14 14.90 6.41
N LEU A 21 29.25 14.06 5.88
CA LEU A 21 28.21 14.47 4.93
C LEU A 21 26.99 15.07 5.64
N PHE A 22 26.61 14.50 6.78
CA PHE A 22 25.39 14.86 7.50
C PHE A 22 25.58 15.90 8.58
N ASN A 23 26.75 15.95 9.20
CA ASN A 23 27.09 17.01 10.13
C ASN A 23 27.85 18.10 9.38
N ALA A 24 27.63 19.37 9.70
CA ALA A 24 28.38 20.50 9.15
C ALA A 24 29.84 20.57 9.67
N ALA A 25 30.47 19.41 9.90
CA ALA A 25 31.78 19.22 10.48
C ALA A 25 32.54 18.13 9.73
N ASN A 26 33.81 18.37 9.40
CA ASN A 26 34.68 17.36 8.80
C ASN A 26 35.37 16.56 9.90
N PHE A 27 35.03 15.28 10.03
CA PHE A 27 35.67 14.37 10.99
C PHE A 27 36.84 13.65 10.33
N THR A 28 38.05 13.88 10.85
CA THR A 28 39.28 13.26 10.32
C THR A 28 39.74 12.04 11.13
N THR A 29 39.18 11.81 12.32
CA THR A 29 39.51 10.66 13.19
C THR A 29 38.27 10.15 13.92
N ASN A 30 38.25 8.84 14.22
CA ASN A 30 37.19 8.23 15.03
C ASN A 30 37.07 8.88 16.41
N GLU A 31 38.20 9.24 17.04
CA GLU A 31 38.19 9.93 18.34
C GLU A 31 37.46 11.27 18.31
N ALA A 32 37.62 12.04 17.23
CA ALA A 32 36.92 13.31 17.06
C ALA A 32 35.41 13.11 16.88
N LEU A 33 35.01 12.09 16.11
CA LEU A 33 33.60 11.73 15.93
C LEU A 33 32.98 11.23 17.24
N ILE A 34 33.67 10.35 17.98
CA ILE A 34 33.19 9.84 19.27
C ILE A 34 32.91 10.99 20.23
N LYS A 35 33.88 11.92 20.37
CA LYS A 35 33.71 13.09 21.24
C LYS A 35 32.48 13.91 20.82
N TYR A 36 32.33 14.17 19.52
CA TYR A 36 31.16 14.89 19.00
C TYR A 36 29.85 14.16 19.30
N LYS A 37 29.77 12.83 19.11
CA LYS A 37 28.55 12.05 19.40
C LYS A 37 28.16 12.11 20.88
N LEU A 38 29.13 12.11 21.79
CA LEU A 38 28.86 12.25 23.22
C LEU A 38 28.32 13.66 23.55
N GLU A 39 28.90 14.71 22.97
CA GLU A 39 28.42 16.09 23.14
C GLU A 39 27.03 16.31 22.51
N GLU A 40 26.75 15.66 21.38
CA GLU A 40 25.46 15.74 20.69
C GLU A 40 24.32 15.14 21.52
N LEU A 41 24.55 14.02 22.22
CA LEU A 41 23.57 13.39 23.10
C LEU A 41 23.19 14.26 24.32
N GLU A 42 24.07 15.19 24.71
CA GLU A 42 23.79 16.16 25.77
C GLU A 42 23.09 17.43 25.24
N SER A 43 23.07 17.63 23.92
CA SER A 43 22.56 18.85 23.28
C SER A 43 21.09 18.72 22.88
N GLN A 44 20.20 19.36 23.65
CA GLN A 44 18.76 19.42 23.33
C GLN A 44 18.49 19.99 21.93
N THR A 45 19.28 20.99 21.50
CA THR A 45 19.13 21.60 20.18
C THR A 45 19.45 20.61 19.06
N ALA A 46 20.55 19.85 19.19
CA ALA A 46 20.95 18.86 18.19
C ALA A 46 19.95 17.71 18.10
N LEU A 47 19.44 17.26 19.25
CA LEU A 47 18.39 16.24 19.29
C LEU A 47 17.09 16.73 18.63
N HIS A 48 16.71 17.98 18.85
CA HIS A 48 15.51 18.57 18.23
C HIS A 48 15.63 18.64 16.70
N GLU A 49 16.77 19.11 16.19
CA GLU A 49 17.06 19.16 14.75
C GLU A 49 16.96 17.77 14.12
N MET A 50 17.56 16.75 14.75
CA MET A 50 17.44 15.37 14.28
C MET A 50 15.99 14.86 14.29
N PHE A 51 15.19 15.22 15.31
CA PHE A 51 13.78 14.83 15.36
C PHE A 51 12.91 15.43 14.26
N GLU A 52 13.31 16.55 13.65
CA GLU A 52 12.62 17.08 12.45
C GLU A 52 12.73 16.11 11.26
N HIS A 53 13.75 15.25 11.26
CA HIS A 53 14.00 14.25 10.22
C HIS A 53 13.57 12.84 10.63
N LEU A 54 13.18 12.62 11.89
CA LEU A 54 12.89 11.28 12.39
C LEU A 54 11.58 10.76 11.80
N SER A 55 11.63 9.61 11.14
CA SER A 55 10.42 8.94 10.68
C SER A 55 9.66 8.30 11.85
N MET A 56 8.37 8.05 11.67
CA MET A 56 7.59 7.36 12.70
C MET A 56 8.04 5.90 12.91
N ALA A 57 8.59 5.25 11.88
CA ALA A 57 9.17 3.91 12.01
C ALA A 57 10.36 3.90 13.00
N GLU A 58 11.18 4.94 12.96
CA GLU A 58 12.33 5.13 13.85
C GLU A 58 11.92 5.54 15.26
N ALA A 59 10.93 6.44 15.39
CA ALA A 59 10.36 6.75 16.70
C ALA A 59 9.81 5.49 17.37
N LYS A 60 9.01 4.68 16.65
CA LYS A 60 8.49 3.39 17.15
C LYS A 60 9.60 2.43 17.53
N LEU A 61 10.71 2.39 16.76
CA LEU A 61 11.87 1.58 17.09
C LEU A 61 12.46 1.99 18.44
N LEU A 62 12.74 3.28 18.63
CA LEU A 62 13.29 3.81 19.90
C LEU A 62 12.38 3.50 21.09
N ARG A 63 11.06 3.69 20.93
CA ARG A 63 10.07 3.38 21.97
C ARG A 63 10.02 1.90 22.33
N ARG A 64 10.17 1.03 21.34
CA ARG A 64 10.22 -0.43 21.57
C ARG A 64 11.49 -0.78 22.33
N LEU A 65 12.65 -0.34 21.82
CA LEU A 65 13.96 -0.64 22.40
C LEU A 65 14.08 -0.13 23.84
N SER A 66 13.48 1.02 24.19
CA SER A 66 13.52 1.57 25.56
C SER A 66 12.81 0.68 26.58
N THR A 67 12.01 -0.30 26.13
CA THR A 67 11.31 -1.26 27.00
C THR A 67 11.88 -2.67 26.92
N GLU A 68 12.72 -2.95 25.92
CA GLU A 68 13.35 -4.25 25.73
C GLU A 68 14.63 -4.37 26.57
N ALA A 69 14.95 -5.58 27.03
CA ALA A 69 16.23 -5.84 27.68
C ALA A 69 17.35 -5.85 26.62
N SER A 70 18.44 -5.13 26.88
CA SER A 70 19.65 -5.21 26.07
C SER A 70 20.60 -6.27 26.56
N HIS A 71 21.53 -6.66 25.69
CA HIS A 71 22.67 -7.48 26.07
C HIS A 71 23.91 -6.61 26.12
N ASP A 72 24.56 -6.54 27.28
CA ASP A 72 25.75 -5.71 27.51
C ASP A 72 25.57 -4.21 27.17
N ASN A 73 24.37 -3.66 27.41
CA ASN A 73 23.95 -2.31 27.04
C ASN A 73 23.87 -2.04 25.53
N VAL A 74 23.76 -3.09 24.71
CA VAL A 74 23.58 -2.98 23.26
C VAL A 74 22.31 -3.69 22.82
N HIS A 75 21.53 -3.02 21.99
CA HIS A 75 20.44 -3.63 21.25
C HIS A 75 20.90 -3.98 19.84
N ARG A 76 20.55 -5.17 19.38
CA ARG A 76 20.73 -5.61 17.99
C ARG A 76 19.43 -5.41 17.22
N VAL A 77 19.53 -4.81 16.05
CA VAL A 77 18.40 -4.50 15.16
C VAL A 77 18.75 -4.88 13.72
N SER A 78 17.75 -5.09 12.86
CA SER A 78 18.02 -5.22 11.42
C SER A 78 18.54 -3.89 10.87
N TYR A 79 19.67 -3.92 10.16
CA TYR A 79 20.24 -2.74 9.51
C TYR A 79 19.50 -2.47 8.19
N LEU A 80 18.58 -1.51 8.21
CA LEU A 80 17.68 -1.22 7.09
C LEU A 80 17.75 0.27 6.74
N PRO A 81 18.69 0.71 5.88
CA PRO A 81 18.84 2.12 5.50
C PRO A 81 17.58 2.77 4.93
N GLY A 82 16.75 2.00 4.20
CA GLY A 82 15.48 2.50 3.69
C GLY A 82 14.38 2.66 4.75
N LYS A 83 14.55 2.07 5.94
CA LYS A 83 13.54 2.07 7.01
C LYS A 83 13.95 2.91 8.22
N TYR A 84 15.25 2.98 8.52
CA TYR A 84 15.80 3.76 9.64
C TYR A 84 16.87 4.76 9.16
N PRO A 85 16.59 5.58 8.13
CA PRO A 85 17.60 6.43 7.51
C PRO A 85 18.20 7.44 8.49
N THR A 86 17.38 8.15 9.27
CA THR A 86 17.82 9.20 10.20
C THR A 86 18.67 8.64 11.33
N LEU A 87 18.27 7.52 11.96
CA LEU A 87 19.05 6.89 13.02
C LEU A 87 20.40 6.36 12.53
N ILE A 88 20.49 5.98 11.25
CA ILE A 88 21.74 5.54 10.61
C ILE A 88 22.58 6.75 10.18
N ASP A 89 21.97 7.75 9.55
CA ASP A 89 22.61 8.97 9.04
C ASP A 89 23.18 9.86 10.16
N TYR A 90 22.59 9.78 11.36
CA TYR A 90 23.12 10.40 12.57
C TYR A 90 23.97 9.42 13.42
N GLN A 91 24.40 8.26 12.91
CA GLN A 91 25.30 7.33 13.62
C GLN A 91 24.77 6.86 15.00
N PHE A 92 23.45 6.75 15.18
CA PHE A 92 22.87 6.14 16.38
C PHE A 92 22.70 4.62 16.23
N ILE A 93 22.37 4.16 15.03
CA ILE A 93 22.48 2.75 14.63
C ILE A 93 23.74 2.60 13.79
N LEU A 94 24.66 1.75 14.27
CA LEU A 94 25.92 1.44 13.58
C LEU A 94 25.83 0.06 12.93
N GLU A 95 26.41 -0.11 11.75
CA GLU A 95 26.46 -1.41 11.06
C GLU A 95 27.41 -2.39 11.79
N ASP A 96 26.98 -3.65 11.99
CA ASP A 96 27.85 -4.69 12.59
C ASP A 96 28.31 -5.73 11.53
N ASN A 97 27.40 -6.21 10.68
CA ASN A 97 27.71 -7.28 9.71
C ASN A 97 26.92 -7.22 8.38
N GLY A 98 26.55 -6.03 7.91
CA GLY A 98 25.82 -5.83 6.65
C GLY A 98 24.30 -6.04 6.73
N THR A 99 23.84 -6.92 7.64
CA THR A 99 22.41 -7.17 7.85
C THR A 99 21.92 -6.77 9.24
N GLU A 100 22.84 -6.71 10.21
CA GLU A 100 22.57 -6.29 11.58
C GLU A 100 23.21 -4.94 11.88
N GLY A 101 22.50 -4.16 12.69
CA GLY A 101 22.96 -2.93 13.27
C GLY A 101 22.87 -2.97 14.79
N VAL A 102 23.62 -2.11 15.44
CA VAL A 102 23.70 -2.00 16.89
C VAL A 102 23.40 -0.58 17.34
N ILE A 103 22.70 -0.45 18.47
CA ILE A 103 22.44 0.82 19.13
C ILE A 103 22.61 0.65 20.63
N HIS A 104 23.29 1.60 21.26
CA HIS A 104 23.56 1.58 22.69
C HIS A 104 22.30 1.91 23.50
N SER A 105 22.06 1.21 24.61
CA SER A 105 20.86 1.40 25.44
C SER A 105 20.74 2.81 26.02
N GLU A 106 21.86 3.46 26.33
CA GLU A 106 21.85 4.85 26.81
C GLU A 106 21.39 5.82 25.73
N VAL A 107 21.82 5.61 24.48
CA VAL A 107 21.35 6.39 23.32
C VAL A 107 19.83 6.22 23.17
N VAL A 108 19.35 4.97 23.21
CA VAL A 108 17.90 4.69 23.14
C VAL A 108 17.13 5.46 24.21
N ASN A 109 17.61 5.43 25.45
CA ASN A 109 16.94 6.09 26.57
C ASN A 109 16.95 7.61 26.44
N ILE A 110 18.09 8.21 26.09
CA ILE A 110 18.21 9.66 25.85
C ILE A 110 17.26 10.09 24.73
N LEU A 111 17.31 9.40 23.59
CA LEU A 111 16.46 9.73 22.44
C LEU A 111 14.98 9.52 22.75
N ASN A 112 14.58 8.41 23.39
CA ASN A 112 13.18 8.18 23.77
C ASN A 112 12.68 9.22 24.78
N SER A 113 13.46 9.58 25.79
CA SER A 113 13.09 10.62 26.76
C SER A 113 12.98 12.01 26.12
N ALA A 114 13.86 12.33 25.17
CA ALA A 114 13.77 13.59 24.42
C ALA A 114 12.57 13.57 23.46
N LEU A 115 12.26 12.43 22.83
CA LEU A 115 11.06 12.25 21.99
C LEU A 115 9.76 12.44 22.77
N GLU A 116 9.69 11.99 24.03
CA GLU A 116 8.50 12.21 24.87
C GLU A 116 8.17 13.69 25.08
N GLN A 117 9.15 14.59 24.93
CA GLN A 117 8.96 16.04 25.05
C GLN A 117 8.49 16.70 23.75
N THR A 118 8.67 16.04 22.61
CA THR A 118 8.25 16.56 21.30
C THR A 118 6.75 16.44 21.05
N GLY A 119 6.05 15.59 21.81
CA GLY A 119 4.65 15.25 21.55
C GLY A 119 4.43 14.32 20.36
N ILE A 120 5.47 13.69 19.80
CA ILE A 120 5.33 12.68 18.72
C ILE A 120 4.48 11.48 19.18
N PHE A 121 4.58 11.10 20.46
CA PHE A 121 3.77 10.06 21.07
C PHE A 121 2.59 10.66 21.86
N PRO A 122 1.43 9.99 21.87
CA PRO A 122 0.27 10.50 22.57
C PRO A 122 0.43 10.27 24.07
N TYR A 123 0.20 11.31 24.88
CA TYR A 123 0.17 11.19 26.36
C TYR A 123 -1.05 10.43 26.89
N THR A 124 -2.07 10.21 26.05
CA THR A 124 -3.31 9.51 26.38
C THR A 124 -3.68 8.60 25.20
N PRO A 125 -4.22 7.39 25.41
CA PRO A 125 -4.70 6.55 24.32
C PRO A 125 -5.63 7.33 23.38
N MET A 126 -5.40 7.21 22.08
CA MET A 126 -6.16 7.95 21.06
C MET A 126 -7.53 7.31 20.76
N SER A 127 -7.94 6.34 21.56
CA SER A 127 -9.21 5.63 21.49
C SER A 127 -9.59 5.17 22.90
N ILE A 128 -10.88 5.18 23.20
CA ILE A 128 -11.45 4.78 24.48
C ILE A 128 -12.17 3.43 24.27
N PRO A 129 -11.82 2.39 25.04
CA PRO A 129 -12.48 1.10 24.95
C PRO A 129 -13.99 1.22 25.20
N GLY A 130 -14.81 0.45 24.49
CA GLY A 130 -16.26 0.47 24.66
C GLY A 130 -16.78 -0.04 26.02
N SER A 131 -15.89 -0.55 26.87
CA SER A 131 -16.20 -0.89 28.26
C SER A 131 -16.24 0.33 29.19
N GLU A 132 -15.68 1.46 28.77
CA GLU A 132 -15.69 2.70 29.55
C GLU A 132 -16.83 3.60 29.10
N THR A 133 -17.79 3.87 29.98
CA THR A 133 -18.92 4.77 29.66
C THR A 133 -18.46 6.23 29.70
N ILE A 134 -18.79 7.00 28.65
CA ILE A 134 -18.57 8.45 28.59
C ILE A 134 -19.89 9.17 28.81
N GLU A 135 -20.09 9.67 30.02
CA GLU A 135 -21.25 10.52 30.36
C GLU A 135 -21.18 11.87 29.61
N PRO A 136 -22.31 12.55 29.35
CA PRO A 136 -22.32 13.84 28.64
C PRO A 136 -21.39 14.91 29.25
N GLN A 137 -21.21 14.90 30.57
CA GLN A 137 -20.30 15.80 31.30
C GLN A 137 -18.81 15.47 31.09
N ASP A 138 -18.49 14.24 30.69
CA ASP A 138 -17.14 13.71 30.49
C ASP A 138 -16.68 13.81 29.02
N VAL A 139 -17.49 14.37 28.14
CA VAL A 139 -17.15 14.57 26.72
C VAL A 139 -15.87 15.41 26.54
N SER A 140 -15.54 16.26 27.52
CA SER A 140 -14.28 17.01 27.58
C SER A 140 -13.03 16.10 27.60
N LYS A 141 -13.14 14.83 28.02
CA LYS A 141 -12.03 13.86 27.95
C LYS A 141 -11.57 13.62 26.51
N LEU A 142 -12.47 13.76 25.53
CA LEU A 142 -12.14 13.62 24.11
C LEU A 142 -11.24 14.76 23.59
N GLU A 143 -11.15 15.88 24.32
CA GLU A 143 -10.28 17.01 23.97
C GLU A 143 -8.82 16.62 23.83
N LYS A 144 -8.33 15.73 24.71
CA LYS A 144 -6.96 15.22 24.63
C LYS A 144 -6.73 14.33 23.41
N ILE A 145 -7.78 13.71 22.88
CA ILE A 145 -7.71 12.82 21.73
C ILE A 145 -7.70 13.64 20.44
N TYR A 146 -8.63 14.57 20.25
CA TYR A 146 -8.68 15.34 19.00
C TYR A 146 -7.64 16.48 18.91
N ASN A 147 -7.02 16.86 20.03
CA ASN A 147 -5.83 17.74 20.07
C ASN A 147 -4.50 16.97 20.17
N GLY A 148 -4.56 15.64 20.28
CA GLY A 148 -3.35 14.81 20.36
C GLY A 148 -2.64 14.72 19.01
N PRO A 149 -1.61 13.85 18.89
CA PRO A 149 -0.89 13.72 17.64
C PRO A 149 -1.74 13.02 16.57
N ILE A 150 -1.99 13.69 15.44
CA ILE A 150 -2.89 13.20 14.38
C ILE A 150 -2.53 11.79 13.89
N TYR A 151 -1.24 11.50 13.77
CA TYR A 151 -0.75 10.19 13.36
C TYR A 151 -1.37 9.06 14.17
N TRP A 152 -1.41 9.22 15.50
CA TRP A 152 -1.89 8.18 16.41
C TRP A 152 -3.41 8.07 16.43
N LEU A 153 -4.13 9.17 16.16
CA LEU A 153 -5.58 9.11 15.97
C LEU A 153 -5.94 8.24 14.76
N TYR A 154 -5.31 8.50 13.62
CA TYR A 154 -5.58 7.76 12.39
C TYR A 154 -4.94 6.37 12.37
N ASN A 155 -3.91 6.11 13.19
CA ASN A 155 -3.38 4.77 13.38
C ASN A 155 -4.40 3.81 14.03
N ASN A 156 -5.44 4.32 14.69
CA ASN A 156 -6.55 3.48 15.16
C ASN A 156 -7.37 2.87 14.01
N LEU A 157 -7.28 3.43 12.80
CA LEU A 157 -7.92 2.85 11.63
C LEU A 157 -7.21 1.56 11.23
N THR A 158 -8.00 0.57 10.86
CA THR A 158 -7.52 -0.65 10.21
C THR A 158 -6.97 -0.33 8.82
N PHE A 159 -6.17 -1.23 8.27
CA PHE A 159 -5.64 -1.08 6.92
C PHE A 159 -6.76 -1.00 5.85
N ILE A 160 -7.88 -1.70 6.07
CA ILE A 160 -9.08 -1.66 5.22
C ILE A 160 -9.73 -0.27 5.25
N GLU A 161 -9.85 0.32 6.45
CA GLU A 161 -10.40 1.67 6.62
C GLU A 161 -9.50 2.72 5.98
N LEU A 162 -8.17 2.65 6.19
CA LEU A 162 -7.22 3.56 5.54
C LEU A 162 -7.31 3.47 4.01
N ARG A 163 -7.39 2.27 3.44
CA ARG A 163 -7.61 2.07 2.00
C ARG A 163 -8.92 2.70 1.51
N ARG A 164 -9.99 2.59 2.31
CA ARG A 164 -11.27 3.22 1.99
C ARG A 164 -11.16 4.74 1.97
N VAL A 165 -10.50 5.31 2.97
CA VAL A 165 -10.23 6.75 3.05
C VAL A 165 -9.43 7.22 1.84
N MET A 166 -8.31 6.56 1.51
CA MET A 166 -7.54 6.89 0.32
C MET A 166 -8.38 6.81 -0.96
N SER A 167 -9.22 5.78 -1.09
CA SER A 167 -10.11 5.64 -2.25
C SER A 167 -11.11 6.79 -2.34
N LYS A 168 -11.71 7.20 -1.22
CA LYS A 168 -12.69 8.29 -1.16
C LYS A 168 -12.03 9.64 -1.43
N LEU A 169 -10.79 9.83 -0.98
CA LEU A 169 -10.02 11.06 -1.22
C LEU A 169 -9.27 11.06 -2.56
N ASN A 170 -9.43 10.03 -3.39
CA ASN A 170 -8.72 9.86 -4.67
C ASN A 170 -7.18 9.94 -4.53
N ILE A 171 -6.65 9.45 -3.41
CA ILE A 171 -5.22 9.42 -3.11
C ILE A 171 -4.56 8.27 -3.88
N LYS A 172 -3.37 8.55 -4.44
CA LYS A 172 -2.50 7.56 -5.07
C LYS A 172 -1.30 7.32 -4.15
N SER A 173 -1.29 6.21 -3.43
CA SER A 173 -0.13 5.83 -2.60
C SER A 173 0.87 5.01 -3.43
N ALA A 174 2.16 5.30 -3.25
CA ALA A 174 3.28 4.50 -3.76
C ALA A 174 3.85 3.53 -2.71
N GLY A 175 3.33 3.57 -1.48
CA GLY A 175 3.85 2.80 -0.35
C GLY A 175 3.20 1.42 -0.17
N GLN A 176 3.91 0.54 0.52
CA GLN A 176 3.51 -0.86 0.74
C GLN A 176 3.08 -1.12 2.19
N TYR A 177 3.42 -0.23 3.13
CA TYR A 177 3.18 -0.43 4.55
C TYR A 177 2.05 0.47 5.06
N LYS A 178 1.36 0.06 6.14
CA LYS A 178 0.29 0.85 6.77
C LYS A 178 0.71 2.30 7.05
N ASP A 179 1.96 2.50 7.46
CA ASP A 179 2.52 3.81 7.80
C ASP A 179 2.56 4.74 6.59
N ASP A 180 2.81 4.23 5.37
CA ASP A 180 2.79 5.03 4.14
C ASP A 180 1.36 5.53 3.85
N TYR A 181 0.38 4.66 3.99
CA TYR A 181 -1.04 4.98 3.78
C TYR A 181 -1.50 6.02 4.78
N LEU A 182 -1.07 5.87 6.03
CA LEU A 182 -1.39 6.77 7.12
C LEU A 182 -0.83 8.18 6.85
N ASN A 183 0.43 8.28 6.44
CA ASN A 183 1.07 9.55 6.09
C ASN A 183 0.34 10.24 4.94
N GLU A 184 0.04 9.50 3.87
CA GLU A 184 -0.70 10.03 2.71
C GLU A 184 -2.09 10.56 3.10
N VAL A 185 -2.84 9.78 3.89
CA VAL A 185 -4.17 10.20 4.40
C VAL A 185 -4.05 11.48 5.22
N ILE A 186 -3.09 11.56 6.13
CA ILE A 186 -2.87 12.73 6.97
C ILE A 186 -2.54 13.96 6.14
N VAL A 187 -1.61 13.86 5.18
CA VAL A 187 -1.20 14.97 4.30
C VAL A 187 -2.40 15.54 3.54
N HIS A 188 -3.27 14.68 3.02
CA HIS A 188 -4.46 15.13 2.27
C HIS A 188 -5.54 15.72 3.20
N LEU A 189 -5.73 15.16 4.39
CA LEU A 189 -6.75 15.63 5.33
C LEU A 189 -6.36 16.93 6.06
N THR A 190 -5.07 17.24 6.16
CA THR A 190 -4.59 18.49 6.76
C THR A 190 -4.29 19.57 5.73
N SER A 191 -4.50 19.31 4.44
CA SER A 191 -4.33 20.28 3.37
C SER A 191 -5.68 20.81 2.87
N PRO A 192 -5.92 22.14 2.95
CA PRO A 192 -7.17 22.76 2.49
C PRO A 192 -7.54 22.45 1.04
N ASP A 193 -6.56 22.22 0.17
CA ASP A 193 -6.78 22.02 -1.27
C ASP A 193 -7.44 20.67 -1.59
N TYR A 194 -7.26 19.67 -0.74
CA TYR A 194 -7.81 18.31 -0.96
C TYR A 194 -9.14 18.08 -0.24
N LEU A 195 -9.43 18.86 0.81
CA LEU A 195 -10.66 18.73 1.60
C LEU A 195 -11.97 18.93 0.83
N PRO A 196 -12.04 19.74 -0.25
CA PRO A 196 -13.23 19.79 -1.10
C PRO A 196 -13.65 18.42 -1.66
N VAL A 197 -12.69 17.50 -1.92
CA VAL A 197 -12.99 16.14 -2.38
C VAL A 197 -13.80 15.38 -1.33
N ALA A 198 -13.43 15.48 -0.05
CA ALA A 198 -14.14 14.85 1.05
C ALA A 198 -15.52 15.48 1.26
N LEU A 199 -15.59 16.82 1.23
CA LEU A 199 -16.81 17.59 1.49
C LEU A 199 -17.88 17.38 0.41
N ASN A 200 -17.49 17.25 -0.86
CA ASN A 200 -18.40 17.03 -1.99
C ASN A 200 -19.13 15.67 -1.94
N GLN A 201 -18.67 14.74 -1.11
CA GLN A 201 -19.28 13.42 -0.98
C GLN A 201 -20.37 13.38 0.09
N LEU A 202 -20.44 14.41 0.93
CA LEU A 202 -21.41 14.49 2.02
C LEU A 202 -22.78 14.86 1.46
N ASP A 203 -23.84 14.31 2.05
CA ASP A 203 -25.19 14.82 1.84
C ASP A 203 -25.34 16.24 2.41
N ASP A 204 -26.37 16.96 1.94
CA ASP A 204 -26.61 18.37 2.31
C ASP A 204 -26.71 18.60 3.83
N VAL A 205 -27.25 17.63 4.58
CA VAL A 205 -27.43 17.74 6.03
C VAL A 205 -26.08 17.59 6.73
N SER A 206 -25.33 16.54 6.39
CA SER A 206 -23.99 16.28 6.93
C SER A 206 -23.01 17.40 6.57
N PHE A 207 -23.05 17.89 5.33
CA PHE A 207 -22.24 19.03 4.87
C PHE A 207 -22.55 20.30 5.67
N SER A 208 -23.84 20.63 5.84
CA SER A 208 -24.25 21.82 6.59
C SER A 208 -23.84 21.74 8.06
N GLN A 209 -23.97 20.56 8.68
CA GLN A 209 -23.56 20.35 10.07
C GLN A 209 -22.04 20.45 10.25
N ILE A 210 -21.24 19.85 9.37
CA ILE A 210 -19.77 20.00 9.40
C ILE A 210 -19.38 21.46 9.24
N LYS A 211 -19.96 22.17 8.28
CA LYS A 211 -19.70 23.60 8.06
C LYS A 211 -19.98 24.44 9.29
N ASP A 212 -21.08 24.17 9.99
CA ASP A 212 -21.43 24.91 11.20
C ASP A 212 -20.54 24.52 12.39
N ASN A 213 -20.13 23.26 12.49
CA ASN A 213 -19.20 22.79 13.52
C ASN A 213 -17.81 23.38 13.35
N VAL A 214 -17.29 23.46 12.11
CA VAL A 214 -16.02 24.11 11.78
C VAL A 214 -16.02 25.58 12.21
N LYS A 215 -17.13 26.31 12.00
CA LYS A 215 -17.28 27.70 12.46
C LYS A 215 -17.31 27.85 13.98
N LYS A 216 -17.81 26.82 14.68
CA LYS A 216 -17.96 26.79 16.14
C LYS A 216 -16.76 26.19 16.85
N ASP A 217 -15.70 25.82 16.13
CA ASP A 217 -14.56 25.10 16.70
C ASP A 217 -14.95 23.78 17.38
N TYR A 218 -15.94 23.08 16.80
CA TYR A 218 -16.51 21.87 17.38
C TYR A 218 -16.00 20.59 16.69
N SER A 219 -15.32 19.75 17.47
CA SER A 219 -14.63 18.54 17.00
C SER A 219 -15.26 17.21 17.42
N VAL A 220 -16.34 17.21 18.21
CA VAL A 220 -16.93 15.97 18.75
C VAL A 220 -18.27 15.68 18.08
N TYR A 221 -18.55 14.42 17.79
CA TYR A 221 -19.78 14.00 17.12
C TYR A 221 -20.32 12.74 17.78
N GLU A 222 -21.63 12.64 17.96
CA GLU A 222 -22.27 11.37 18.32
C GLU A 222 -22.16 10.39 17.16
N ASN A 223 -21.78 9.14 17.46
CA ASN A 223 -21.68 8.09 16.45
C ASN A 223 -23.07 7.74 15.93
N HIS A 224 -23.34 8.13 14.70
CA HIS A 224 -24.64 8.02 14.06
C HIS A 224 -24.44 7.66 12.58
N PRO A 225 -25.31 6.82 11.96
CA PRO A 225 -25.16 6.38 10.56
C PRO A 225 -25.03 7.52 9.54
N ARG A 226 -25.57 8.71 9.84
CA ARG A 226 -25.42 9.92 9.02
C ARG A 226 -23.95 10.27 8.75
N TRP A 227 -23.06 9.94 9.69
CA TRP A 227 -21.63 10.26 9.61
C TRP A 227 -20.83 9.21 8.84
N GLN A 228 -21.48 8.19 8.26
CA GLN A 228 -20.79 7.13 7.54
C GLN A 228 -19.88 7.68 6.44
N THR A 229 -20.36 8.62 5.62
CA THR A 229 -19.52 9.21 4.56
C THR A 229 -18.37 10.04 5.11
N ALA A 230 -18.57 10.73 6.24
CA ALA A 230 -17.52 11.50 6.90
C ALA A 230 -16.44 10.59 7.54
N LEU A 231 -16.83 9.41 8.03
CA LEU A 231 -15.91 8.36 8.48
C LEU A 231 -15.13 7.77 7.31
N GLU A 232 -15.83 7.43 6.22
CA GLU A 232 -15.21 6.81 5.05
C GLU A 232 -14.28 7.75 4.28
N SER A 233 -14.49 9.07 4.39
CA SER A 233 -13.58 10.08 3.85
C SER A 233 -12.47 10.49 4.84
N GLY A 234 -12.49 9.98 6.07
CA GLY A 234 -11.50 10.29 7.10
C GLY A 234 -11.67 11.65 7.77
N LEU A 235 -12.71 12.43 7.45
CA LEU A 235 -13.00 13.69 8.15
C LEU A 235 -13.30 13.48 9.64
N LEU A 236 -13.93 12.34 9.97
CA LEU A 236 -14.20 11.90 11.32
C LEU A 236 -13.52 10.57 11.59
N VAL A 237 -13.09 10.35 12.84
CA VAL A 237 -12.50 9.10 13.31
C VAL A 237 -13.30 8.62 14.52
N LYS A 238 -13.66 7.33 14.52
CA LYS A 238 -14.32 6.71 15.66
C LYS A 238 -13.32 6.49 16.79
N VAL A 239 -13.62 7.04 17.97
CA VAL A 239 -12.75 6.93 19.16
C VAL A 239 -13.46 6.26 20.33
N HIS A 240 -14.77 6.05 20.24
CA HIS A 240 -15.61 5.35 21.20
C HIS A 240 -16.82 4.76 20.45
N PRO A 241 -17.52 3.71 20.95
CA PRO A 241 -18.78 3.25 20.37
C PRO A 241 -19.80 4.35 20.10
N ASP A 242 -19.86 5.36 20.97
CA ASP A 242 -20.86 6.44 20.90
C ASP A 242 -20.32 7.76 20.36
N TYR A 243 -19.01 7.88 20.13
CA TYR A 243 -18.40 9.15 19.74
C TYR A 243 -17.37 9.03 18.61
N LEU A 244 -17.44 10.01 17.73
CA LEU A 244 -16.48 10.30 16.67
C LEU A 244 -15.82 11.65 16.95
N VAL A 245 -14.62 11.84 16.44
CA VAL A 245 -13.92 13.13 16.52
C VAL A 245 -13.35 13.57 15.18
N MET A 246 -13.34 14.88 14.98
CA MET A 246 -12.56 15.55 13.94
C MET A 246 -11.27 16.05 14.56
N HIS A 247 -10.13 15.65 14.01
CA HIS A 247 -8.83 16.12 14.49
C HIS A 247 -8.70 17.63 14.35
N ARG A 248 -8.01 18.30 15.28
CA ARG A 248 -7.80 19.75 15.26
C ARG A 248 -7.14 20.25 13.98
N ASP A 249 -6.15 19.55 13.46
CA ASP A 249 -5.48 19.94 12.22
C ASP A 249 -6.39 19.85 11.00
N VAL A 250 -7.29 18.86 10.96
CA VAL A 250 -8.30 18.74 9.91
C VAL A 250 -9.32 19.87 10.03
N LEU A 251 -9.75 20.20 11.25
CA LEU A 251 -10.63 21.34 11.52
C LEU A 251 -9.97 22.66 11.09
N ASN A 252 -8.69 22.86 11.40
CA ASN A 252 -7.92 24.04 11.01
C ASN A 252 -7.75 24.15 9.49
N ALA A 253 -7.54 23.03 8.80
CA ALA A 253 -7.49 22.99 7.35
C ALA A 253 -8.87 23.31 6.74
N LEU A 254 -9.96 22.75 7.28
CA LEU A 254 -11.33 23.05 6.85
C LEU A 254 -11.69 24.52 7.02
N LYS A 255 -11.19 25.22 8.06
CA LYS A 255 -11.41 26.66 8.24
C LYS A 255 -10.89 27.50 7.07
N GLN A 256 -9.89 27.00 6.35
CA GLN A 256 -9.29 27.68 5.20
C GLN A 256 -10.05 27.38 3.90
N VAL A 257 -10.98 26.43 3.91
CA VAL A 257 -11.77 26.02 2.75
C VAL A 257 -12.93 26.98 2.49
N ASN A 258 -13.17 27.34 1.23
CA ASN A 258 -14.29 28.18 0.84
C ASN A 258 -15.60 27.37 0.66
N PHE A 259 -16.33 27.15 1.75
CA PHE A 259 -17.64 26.46 1.76
C PHE A 259 -18.75 27.09 0.90
N LYS A 260 -18.53 28.24 0.24
CA LYS A 260 -19.50 28.83 -0.72
C LYS A 260 -19.28 28.37 -2.16
N GLN A 261 -18.06 27.90 -2.48
CA GLN A 261 -17.71 27.39 -3.81
C GLN A 261 -17.99 25.89 -3.93
N ILE A 262 -18.08 25.20 -2.79
CA ILE A 262 -18.47 23.79 -2.69
C ILE A 262 -19.96 23.65 -2.97
N GLY A 263 -20.34 22.82 -3.94
CA GLY A 263 -21.75 22.59 -4.36
C GLY A 263 -22.28 23.46 -5.52
N LYS A 264 -21.44 24.24 -6.22
CA LYS A 264 -21.83 24.95 -7.46
C LYS A 264 -21.34 24.31 -8.76
N GLU A 265 -20.48 23.30 -8.67
CA GLU A 265 -20.34 22.35 -9.76
C GLU A 265 -21.56 21.44 -9.71
N VAL A 266 -22.54 21.71 -10.58
CA VAL A 266 -23.36 20.65 -11.14
C VAL A 266 -22.35 19.72 -11.83
N GLN A 267 -21.83 18.76 -11.09
CA GLN A 267 -21.28 17.58 -11.71
C GLN A 267 -22.49 16.92 -12.38
N THR A 268 -22.64 17.16 -13.68
CA THR A 268 -23.03 16.09 -14.60
C THR A 268 -22.46 14.80 -14.04
N GLU A 269 -23.29 13.81 -13.77
CA GLU A 269 -22.87 12.46 -13.39
C GLU A 269 -21.68 12.04 -14.26
N THR A 270 -20.46 12.30 -13.80
CA THR A 270 -19.28 11.68 -14.36
C THR A 270 -19.27 10.35 -13.65
N LEU A 271 -19.77 9.33 -14.36
CA LEU A 271 -19.61 7.92 -13.97
C LEU A 271 -18.26 7.76 -13.26
N GLU A 272 -18.27 7.19 -12.06
CA GLU A 272 -17.07 6.90 -11.27
C GLU A 272 -16.02 6.23 -12.17
N ASN A 273 -15.04 7.00 -12.63
CA ASN A 273 -14.05 6.53 -13.59
C ASN A 273 -12.83 6.04 -12.79
N TYR A 274 -12.72 4.73 -12.61
CA TYR A 274 -11.56 4.06 -12.03
C TYR A 274 -10.45 4.01 -13.08
N ASN A 275 -9.22 4.38 -12.71
CA ASN A 275 -8.07 4.18 -13.60
C ASN A 275 -7.91 2.69 -13.90
N ALA A 276 -7.74 2.37 -15.17
CA ALA A 276 -7.63 1.02 -15.67
C ALA A 276 -6.58 0.95 -16.78
N TYR A 277 -6.15 -0.27 -17.06
CA TYR A 277 -5.27 -0.58 -18.16
C TYR A 277 -6.00 -1.50 -19.12
N ASN A 278 -5.95 -1.21 -20.40
CA ASN A 278 -6.22 -2.23 -21.41
C ASN A 278 -4.91 -2.97 -21.64
N VAL A 279 -4.92 -4.25 -21.28
CA VAL A 279 -3.75 -5.12 -21.40
C VAL A 279 -4.11 -6.27 -22.31
N THR A 280 -3.29 -6.52 -23.33
CA THR A 280 -3.43 -7.68 -24.21
C THR A 280 -2.50 -8.79 -23.75
N PHE A 281 -3.10 -9.95 -23.49
CA PHE A 281 -2.41 -11.22 -23.26
C PHE A 281 -2.35 -11.99 -24.57
N THR A 282 -1.17 -12.41 -24.99
CA THR A 282 -0.96 -13.17 -26.24
C THR A 282 -0.12 -14.40 -25.95
N ILE A 283 -0.44 -15.54 -26.55
CA ILE A 283 0.40 -16.73 -26.42
C ILE A 283 1.56 -16.65 -27.40
N ASN A 284 2.78 -16.84 -26.89
CA ASN A 284 3.98 -16.84 -27.72
C ASN A 284 3.92 -17.95 -28.77
N GLY A 285 4.16 -17.57 -30.02
CA GLY A 285 4.00 -18.43 -31.19
C GLY A 285 2.58 -18.49 -31.76
N LEU A 286 1.58 -17.90 -31.11
CA LEU A 286 0.17 -17.89 -31.56
C LEU A 286 -0.45 -16.49 -31.40
N GLU A 287 -0.01 -15.54 -32.22
CA GLU A 287 -0.48 -14.14 -32.16
C GLU A 287 -1.98 -13.98 -32.41
N ASN A 288 -2.61 -14.95 -33.08
CA ASN A 288 -4.05 -14.97 -33.31
C ASN A 288 -4.85 -15.35 -32.06
N ILE A 289 -4.22 -15.92 -31.04
CA ILE A 289 -4.83 -16.26 -29.75
C ILE A 289 -4.47 -15.19 -28.72
N TYR A 290 -5.40 -14.26 -28.50
CA TYR A 290 -5.19 -13.15 -27.58
C TYR A 290 -6.44 -12.79 -26.78
N ARG A 291 -6.23 -12.13 -25.64
CA ARG A 291 -7.29 -11.55 -24.80
C ARG A 291 -6.88 -10.14 -24.42
N THR A 292 -7.63 -9.14 -24.87
CA THR A 292 -7.51 -7.78 -24.36
C THR A 292 -8.46 -7.62 -23.19
N VAL A 293 -7.90 -7.35 -22.03
CA VAL A 293 -8.63 -7.22 -20.78
C VAL A 293 -8.46 -5.82 -20.24
N SER A 294 -9.57 -5.16 -19.96
CA SER A 294 -9.57 -3.94 -19.16
C SER A 294 -9.46 -4.34 -17.70
N ILE A 295 -8.31 -4.07 -17.09
CA ILE A 295 -8.03 -4.39 -15.69
C ILE A 295 -8.00 -3.10 -14.85
N PRO A 296 -8.55 -3.10 -13.62
CA PRO A 296 -8.37 -1.99 -12.70
C PRO A 296 -6.88 -1.75 -12.41
N SER A 297 -6.48 -0.50 -12.20
CA SER A 297 -5.18 -0.20 -11.60
C SER A 297 -5.08 -0.80 -10.18
N ARG A 298 -3.85 -0.99 -9.69
CA ARG A 298 -3.54 -1.49 -8.33
C ARG A 298 -3.90 -2.95 -8.10
N LEU A 299 -3.76 -3.78 -9.14
CA LEU A 299 -3.75 -5.23 -8.98
C LEU A 299 -2.35 -5.72 -8.56
N ASN A 300 -2.31 -6.82 -7.82
CA ASN A 300 -1.07 -7.57 -7.60
C ASN A 300 -0.87 -8.66 -8.68
N PHE A 301 0.29 -9.34 -8.66
CA PHE A 301 0.59 -10.37 -9.65
C PHE A 301 -0.26 -11.63 -9.51
N LEU A 302 -0.78 -11.96 -8.31
CA LEU A 302 -1.69 -13.09 -8.15
C LEU A 302 -3.05 -12.79 -8.79
N GLU A 303 -3.55 -11.57 -8.60
CA GLU A 303 -4.77 -11.09 -9.24
C GLU A 303 -4.62 -11.05 -10.77
N LEU A 304 -3.44 -10.66 -11.28
CA LEU A 304 -3.15 -10.74 -12.70
C LEU A 304 -3.15 -12.19 -13.21
N GLU A 305 -2.52 -13.12 -12.49
CA GLU A 305 -2.53 -14.54 -12.83
C GLU A 305 -3.94 -15.11 -12.88
N ILE A 306 -4.77 -14.78 -11.89
CA ILE A 306 -6.19 -15.17 -11.89
C ILE A 306 -6.88 -14.63 -13.14
N ILE A 307 -6.65 -13.37 -13.51
CA ILE A 307 -7.24 -12.78 -14.71
C ILE A 307 -6.77 -13.51 -15.98
N ILE A 308 -5.48 -13.80 -16.10
CA ILE A 308 -4.91 -14.53 -17.25
C ILE A 308 -5.52 -15.93 -17.35
N CYS A 309 -5.50 -16.69 -16.26
CA CYS A 309 -6.04 -18.05 -16.22
C CYS A 309 -7.54 -18.07 -16.52
N GLU A 310 -8.31 -17.13 -15.98
CA GLU A 310 -9.73 -17.01 -16.32
C GLU A 310 -9.95 -16.60 -17.78
N ALA A 311 -9.13 -15.69 -18.31
CA ALA A 311 -9.23 -15.24 -19.69
C ALA A 311 -8.90 -16.35 -20.70
N PHE A 312 -7.99 -17.27 -20.36
CA PHE A 312 -7.63 -18.45 -21.16
C PHE A 312 -8.33 -19.74 -20.72
N GLY A 313 -9.18 -19.73 -19.70
CA GLY A 313 -9.89 -20.94 -19.26
C GLY A 313 -8.98 -22.04 -18.70
N TRP A 314 -7.91 -21.62 -18.03
CA TRP A 314 -6.92 -22.45 -17.35
C TRP A 314 -7.24 -22.59 -15.86
N ASN A 315 -6.77 -23.68 -15.26
CA ASN A 315 -7.20 -24.07 -13.92
C ASN A 315 -6.08 -24.09 -12.87
N ASN A 316 -4.81 -24.09 -13.27
CA ASN A 316 -3.66 -24.13 -12.35
C ASN A 316 -3.27 -22.71 -11.90
N ILE A 317 -4.13 -22.09 -11.09
CA ILE A 317 -3.89 -20.74 -10.57
C ILE A 317 -2.95 -20.82 -9.36
N GLY A 318 -1.89 -20.02 -9.39
CA GLY A 318 -1.05 -19.75 -8.22
C GLY A 318 0.39 -20.24 -8.37
N SER A 319 0.64 -21.18 -9.28
CA SER A 319 1.95 -21.81 -9.48
C SER A 319 2.73 -21.28 -10.68
N GLY A 320 2.14 -20.44 -11.54
CA GLY A 320 2.85 -19.86 -12.68
C GLY A 320 3.94 -18.86 -12.30
N GLU A 321 4.69 -18.34 -13.27
CA GLU A 321 5.80 -17.42 -13.00
C GLU A 321 5.68 -16.17 -13.86
N PHE A 322 5.97 -15.00 -13.27
CA PHE A 322 6.11 -13.75 -14.00
C PHE A 322 7.58 -13.40 -14.12
N MET A 323 8.00 -13.04 -15.32
CA MET A 323 9.38 -12.65 -15.62
C MET A 323 9.43 -11.50 -16.60
N THR A 324 10.56 -10.81 -16.60
CA THR A 324 10.99 -9.94 -17.69
C THR A 324 12.04 -10.67 -18.51
N ASP A 325 12.47 -10.07 -19.63
CA ASP A 325 13.61 -10.57 -20.42
C ASP A 325 14.92 -10.72 -19.61
N ARG A 326 15.00 -10.14 -18.41
CA ARG A 326 16.24 -10.05 -17.61
C ARG A 326 16.17 -10.76 -16.26
N ALA A 327 14.99 -10.93 -15.69
CA ALA A 327 14.83 -11.39 -14.31
C ALA A 327 13.43 -11.95 -14.03
N LEU A 328 13.36 -12.89 -13.09
CA LEU A 328 12.13 -13.32 -12.44
C LEU A 328 11.53 -12.14 -11.66
N ILE A 329 10.23 -11.89 -11.83
CA ILE A 329 9.48 -10.89 -11.09
C ILE A 329 8.78 -11.53 -9.89
N ALA A 330 8.02 -12.60 -10.12
CA ALA A 330 7.19 -13.23 -9.10
C ALA A 330 6.94 -14.71 -9.39
N SER A 331 7.01 -15.55 -8.36
CA SER A 331 6.71 -16.98 -8.41
C SER A 331 6.08 -17.42 -7.08
N GLU A 332 5.68 -18.68 -6.97
CA GLU A 332 5.20 -19.24 -5.69
C GLU A 332 6.35 -19.38 -4.67
N ASP A 333 7.52 -19.83 -5.13
CA ASP A 333 8.62 -20.27 -4.26
C ASP A 333 9.64 -19.17 -3.89
N ASP A 334 9.71 -18.07 -4.64
CA ASP A 334 10.72 -17.03 -4.45
C ASP A 334 10.08 -15.70 -4.04
N VAL A 335 9.46 -15.00 -4.99
CA VAL A 335 8.91 -13.67 -4.78
C VAL A 335 7.38 -13.70 -4.79
N ASN A 336 6.78 -13.50 -3.61
CA ASN A 336 5.34 -13.63 -3.40
C ASN A 336 4.51 -12.67 -4.27
N LYS A 337 3.70 -13.24 -5.16
CA LYS A 337 2.82 -12.53 -6.10
C LYS A 337 1.81 -11.56 -5.46
N ASN A 338 1.42 -11.80 -4.20
CA ASN A 338 0.52 -10.90 -3.46
C ASN A 338 1.19 -9.64 -2.96
N ALA A 339 2.52 -9.64 -2.84
CA ALA A 339 3.30 -8.53 -2.29
C ALA A 339 3.68 -7.48 -3.34
N LEU A 340 3.66 -7.85 -4.62
CA LEU A 340 4.08 -6.99 -5.72
C LEU A 340 2.90 -6.41 -6.49
N MET A 341 2.88 -5.09 -6.65
CA MET A 341 1.87 -4.38 -7.44
C MET A 341 2.26 -4.35 -8.92
N LEU A 342 1.32 -4.69 -9.79
CA LEU A 342 1.50 -4.75 -11.24
C LEU A 342 1.89 -3.39 -11.85
N ASP A 343 1.30 -2.30 -11.35
CA ASP A 343 1.48 -0.93 -11.86
C ASP A 343 2.95 -0.49 -11.94
N VAL A 344 3.79 -1.02 -11.05
CA VAL A 344 5.23 -0.70 -10.98
C VAL A 344 5.97 -1.21 -12.21
N TYR A 345 5.54 -2.33 -12.78
CA TYR A 345 6.22 -3.06 -13.85
C TYR A 345 5.56 -2.82 -15.21
N LEU A 346 4.23 -2.83 -15.26
CA LEU A 346 3.43 -2.85 -16.50
C LEU A 346 3.72 -1.68 -17.47
N THR A 347 4.19 -0.54 -16.95
CA THR A 347 4.52 0.66 -17.74
C THR A 347 5.98 0.74 -18.18
N LYS A 348 6.86 -0.12 -17.64
CA LYS A 348 8.32 0.01 -17.77
C LYS A 348 8.98 -1.21 -18.41
N GLU A 349 8.40 -2.38 -18.19
CA GLU A 349 9.02 -3.66 -18.54
C GLU A 349 8.15 -4.45 -19.51
N HIS A 350 8.80 -5.28 -20.32
CA HIS A 350 8.13 -6.36 -21.03
C HIS A 350 7.92 -7.51 -20.05
N ILE A 351 6.66 -7.91 -19.84
CA ILE A 351 6.29 -8.94 -18.86
C ILE A 351 5.84 -10.18 -19.62
N GLN A 352 6.37 -11.32 -19.21
CA GLN A 352 5.95 -12.64 -19.65
C GLN A 352 5.42 -13.44 -18.45
N TYR A 353 4.35 -14.18 -18.67
CA TYR A 353 3.79 -15.13 -17.71
C TYR A 353 3.99 -16.54 -18.23
N LEU A 354 4.78 -17.34 -17.53
CA LEU A 354 4.93 -18.78 -17.77
C LEU A 354 3.83 -19.50 -17.00
N TYR A 355 2.93 -20.15 -17.74
CA TYR A 355 1.87 -20.96 -17.15
C TYR A 355 2.43 -22.33 -16.76
N ASP A 356 2.29 -22.68 -15.48
CA ASP A 356 2.73 -23.97 -14.94
C ASP A 356 1.81 -25.10 -15.43
N SER A 357 2.26 -25.78 -16.48
CA SER A 357 1.58 -26.92 -17.11
C SER A 357 2.58 -27.73 -17.93
N ASP A 358 2.21 -28.95 -18.32
CA ASP A 358 3.02 -29.79 -19.22
C ASP A 358 3.17 -29.19 -20.64
N ASP A 359 2.51 -28.06 -20.93
CA ASP A 359 2.51 -27.39 -22.23
C ASP A 359 3.52 -26.23 -22.33
N ASP A 360 4.06 -25.75 -21.20
CA ASP A 360 4.98 -24.61 -21.11
C ASP A 360 4.48 -23.35 -21.86
N TYR A 361 3.18 -23.05 -21.77
CA TYR A 361 2.63 -21.85 -22.43
C TYR A 361 3.22 -20.58 -21.81
N VAL A 362 3.84 -19.76 -22.66
CA VAL A 362 4.30 -18.41 -22.31
C VAL A 362 3.32 -17.37 -22.85
N VAL A 363 2.85 -16.50 -21.96
CA VAL A 363 1.93 -15.41 -22.28
C VAL A 363 2.67 -14.08 -22.21
N ASP A 364 2.74 -13.38 -23.33
CA ASP A 364 3.19 -11.99 -23.36
C ASP A 364 2.08 -11.08 -22.79
N VAL A 365 2.45 -10.21 -21.85
CA VAL A 365 1.57 -9.25 -21.18
C VAL A 365 1.92 -7.84 -21.66
N ARG A 366 1.08 -7.29 -22.55
CA ARG A 366 1.33 -5.99 -23.18
C ARG A 366 0.31 -4.94 -22.76
N LEU A 367 0.79 -3.83 -22.21
CA LEU A 367 -0.03 -2.63 -22.00
C LEU A 367 -0.34 -1.96 -23.35
N ASP A 368 -1.61 -1.86 -23.72
CA ASP A 368 -2.02 -1.18 -24.95
C ASP A 368 -2.35 0.30 -24.68
N SER A 369 -3.10 0.58 -23.62
CA SER A 369 -3.53 1.94 -23.28
C SER A 369 -3.94 2.07 -21.82
N VAL A 370 -3.80 3.27 -21.26
CA VAL A 370 -4.45 3.66 -20.00
C VAL A 370 -5.87 4.15 -20.31
N THR A 371 -6.85 3.69 -19.54
CA THR A 371 -8.28 4.01 -19.72
C THR A 371 -8.96 4.23 -18.38
N ASN A 372 -10.27 4.51 -18.41
CA ASN A 372 -11.13 4.56 -17.24
C ASN A 372 -12.26 3.54 -17.36
N ILE A 373 -12.61 2.89 -16.25
CA ILE A 373 -13.75 1.97 -16.14
C ILE A 373 -14.72 2.44 -15.06
N THR A 374 -15.97 2.00 -15.16
CA THR A 374 -17.07 2.45 -14.27
C THR A 374 -17.19 1.60 -13.00
N LYS A 375 -16.54 0.44 -12.98
CA LYS A 375 -16.48 -0.50 -11.86
C LYS A 375 -15.08 -1.08 -11.81
N PRO A 376 -14.48 -1.33 -10.63
CA PRO A 376 -13.14 -1.90 -10.50
C PRO A 376 -13.20 -3.42 -10.70
N ILE A 377 -13.72 -3.87 -11.84
CA ILE A 377 -13.89 -5.28 -12.18
C ILE A 377 -13.16 -5.52 -13.51
N PRO A 378 -12.25 -6.51 -13.59
CA PRO A 378 -11.62 -6.90 -14.84
C PRO A 378 -12.66 -7.38 -15.86
N GLU A 379 -12.50 -6.96 -17.11
CA GLU A 379 -13.40 -7.35 -18.19
C GLU A 379 -12.61 -7.64 -19.47
N VAL A 380 -12.85 -8.79 -20.10
CA VAL A 380 -12.36 -9.05 -21.45
C VAL A 380 -13.15 -8.18 -22.41
N VAL A 381 -12.47 -7.22 -23.04
CA VAL A 381 -13.05 -6.22 -23.95
C VAL A 381 -12.82 -6.56 -25.42
N SER A 382 -11.79 -7.36 -25.72
CA SER A 382 -11.54 -7.91 -27.06
C SER A 382 -10.84 -9.27 -26.95
N TYR A 383 -10.99 -10.12 -27.96
CA TYR A 383 -10.37 -11.44 -27.99
C TYR A 383 -10.23 -11.97 -29.41
N GLY A 384 -9.25 -12.85 -29.64
CA GLY A 384 -9.05 -13.58 -30.88
C GLY A 384 -8.66 -15.04 -30.62
N GLY A 385 -8.98 -15.91 -31.58
CA GLY A 385 -8.63 -17.33 -31.52
C GLY A 385 -9.44 -18.16 -30.52
N GLU A 386 -9.24 -19.48 -30.54
CA GLU A 386 -9.90 -20.39 -29.60
C GLU A 386 -9.30 -20.29 -28.18
N VAL A 387 -9.88 -21.08 -27.26
CA VAL A 387 -9.31 -21.30 -25.93
C VAL A 387 -8.11 -22.26 -26.06
N PRO A 388 -6.91 -21.90 -25.58
CA PRO A 388 -5.75 -22.79 -25.58
C PRO A 388 -6.05 -24.04 -24.77
N ILE A 389 -5.78 -25.21 -25.34
CA ILE A 389 -6.14 -26.48 -24.74
C ILE A 389 -5.03 -26.92 -23.78
N GLU A 390 -5.39 -27.20 -22.53
CA GLU A 390 -4.46 -27.69 -21.51
C GLU A 390 -4.07 -29.16 -21.72
N ASN A 391 -2.81 -29.44 -21.42
CA ASN A 391 -2.15 -30.73 -21.45
C ASN A 391 -2.30 -31.41 -22.81
N ILE A 392 -1.88 -30.69 -23.86
CA ILE A 392 -1.91 -31.15 -25.25
C ILE A 392 -0.54 -31.30 -25.87
N GLY A 393 0.55 -30.84 -25.23
CA GLY A 393 1.92 -30.90 -25.74
C GLY A 393 2.42 -29.57 -26.31
N GLY A 394 1.95 -28.45 -25.77
CA GLY A 394 2.44 -27.11 -26.12
C GLY A 394 1.92 -26.54 -27.44
N VAL A 395 2.56 -25.45 -27.87
CA VAL A 395 2.10 -24.57 -28.96
C VAL A 395 1.97 -25.29 -30.31
N ASP A 396 2.97 -26.10 -30.69
CA ASP A 396 2.96 -26.80 -31.98
C ASP A 396 1.81 -27.80 -32.07
N GLN A 397 1.60 -28.58 -31.01
CA GLN A 397 0.54 -29.59 -30.95
C GLN A 397 -0.84 -28.95 -30.84
N LEU A 398 -0.94 -27.78 -30.18
CA LEU A 398 -2.15 -26.96 -30.18
C LEU A 398 -2.51 -26.51 -31.60
N LEU A 399 -1.54 -26.00 -32.37
CA LEU A 399 -1.77 -25.54 -33.74
C LEU A 399 -2.24 -26.67 -34.66
N GLU A 400 -1.61 -27.85 -34.58
CA GLU A 400 -2.07 -29.04 -35.30
C GLU A 400 -3.51 -29.42 -34.90
N THR A 401 -3.77 -29.44 -33.59
CA THR A 401 -5.09 -29.78 -33.07
C THR A 401 -6.16 -28.82 -33.58
N LEU A 402 -5.92 -27.51 -33.52
CA LEU A 402 -6.87 -26.50 -33.98
C LEU A 402 -7.11 -26.60 -35.50
N ASN A 403 -6.07 -26.86 -36.31
CA ASN A 403 -6.22 -27.10 -37.74
C ASN A 403 -7.14 -28.30 -38.04
N ILE A 404 -7.00 -29.39 -37.30
CA ILE A 404 -7.88 -30.56 -37.42
C ILE A 404 -9.31 -30.22 -37.01
N LEU A 405 -9.49 -29.44 -35.92
CA LEU A 405 -10.80 -29.08 -35.39
C LEU A 405 -11.56 -28.09 -36.28
N GLN A 406 -10.87 -27.32 -37.13
CA GLN A 406 -11.49 -26.44 -38.12
C GLN A 406 -12.08 -27.19 -39.32
N ASP A 407 -11.52 -28.35 -39.68
CA ASP A 407 -12.02 -29.19 -40.76
C ASP A 407 -12.82 -30.40 -40.23
N LYS A 408 -14.15 -30.27 -40.24
CA LYS A 408 -15.08 -31.35 -39.84
C LYS A 408 -14.99 -32.61 -40.71
N HIS A 409 -14.35 -32.51 -41.88
CA HIS A 409 -14.12 -33.65 -42.78
C HIS A 409 -12.72 -34.26 -42.62
N HIS A 410 -11.86 -33.70 -41.76
CA HIS A 410 -10.54 -34.24 -41.50
C HIS A 410 -10.65 -35.68 -40.96
N PRO A 411 -9.82 -36.63 -41.45
CA PRO A 411 -9.91 -38.04 -41.03
C PRO A 411 -9.79 -38.23 -39.51
N ASP A 412 -9.02 -37.37 -38.85
CA ASP A 412 -8.80 -37.41 -37.41
C ASP A 412 -9.79 -36.55 -36.58
N TYR A 413 -10.72 -35.83 -37.22
CA TYR A 413 -11.62 -34.88 -36.55
C TYR A 413 -12.32 -35.50 -35.34
N VAL A 414 -12.95 -36.68 -35.51
CA VAL A 414 -13.74 -37.32 -34.44
C VAL A 414 -12.87 -37.65 -33.23
N ARG A 415 -11.65 -38.18 -33.46
CA ARG A 415 -10.71 -38.55 -32.40
C ARG A 415 -10.21 -37.32 -31.66
N VAL A 416 -9.75 -36.31 -32.40
CA VAL A 416 -9.18 -35.08 -31.84
C VAL A 416 -10.26 -34.28 -31.12
N TYR A 417 -11.46 -34.16 -31.69
CA TYR A 417 -12.58 -33.49 -31.06
C TYR A 417 -13.00 -34.18 -29.76
N SER A 418 -13.07 -35.51 -29.71
CA SER A 418 -13.40 -36.21 -28.46
C SER A 418 -12.35 -35.99 -27.38
N HIS A 419 -11.06 -36.00 -27.75
CA HIS A 419 -9.96 -35.74 -26.82
C HIS A 419 -9.96 -34.29 -26.32
N ALA A 420 -10.07 -33.31 -27.22
CA ALA A 420 -10.13 -31.90 -26.85
C ALA A 420 -11.30 -31.61 -25.89
N ARG A 421 -12.47 -32.25 -26.10
CA ARG A 421 -13.66 -32.11 -25.25
C ARG A 421 -13.51 -32.65 -23.82
N THR A 422 -12.55 -33.54 -23.54
CA THR A 422 -12.27 -33.97 -22.16
C THR A 422 -11.38 -32.99 -21.40
N LYS A 423 -10.81 -32.00 -22.09
CA LYS A 423 -10.02 -30.89 -21.54
C LYS A 423 -10.89 -29.63 -21.40
N ASN A 424 -10.29 -28.45 -21.52
CA ASN A 424 -10.94 -27.14 -21.45
C ASN A 424 -11.45 -26.61 -22.81
N TYR A 425 -11.36 -27.39 -23.90
CA TYR A 425 -11.74 -26.93 -25.24
C TYR A 425 -13.19 -26.44 -25.35
N ARG A 426 -13.35 -25.32 -26.05
CA ARG A 426 -14.64 -24.73 -26.45
C ARG A 426 -14.55 -24.30 -27.91
N GLU A 427 -15.53 -24.68 -28.73
CA GLU A 427 -15.62 -24.23 -30.13
C GLU A 427 -15.73 -22.69 -30.27
N ARG A 428 -16.20 -22.01 -29.24
CA ARG A 428 -16.31 -20.54 -29.20
C ARG A 428 -15.81 -20.04 -27.85
N TYR A 429 -15.07 -18.94 -27.88
CA TYR A 429 -14.62 -18.27 -26.66
C TYR A 429 -15.82 -17.78 -25.84
N PRO A 430 -15.97 -18.21 -24.57
CA PRO A 430 -17.16 -17.93 -23.78
C PRO A 430 -17.06 -16.60 -23.02
N VAL A 431 -16.83 -15.48 -23.73
CA VAL A 431 -16.56 -14.14 -23.13
C VAL A 431 -17.56 -13.73 -22.04
N SER A 432 -18.86 -13.93 -22.25
CA SER A 432 -19.88 -13.57 -21.25
C SER A 432 -19.76 -14.40 -19.97
N ALA A 433 -19.36 -15.68 -20.07
CA ALA A 433 -19.17 -16.54 -18.91
C ALA A 433 -17.87 -16.16 -18.17
N VAL A 434 -16.80 -15.85 -18.92
CA VAL A 434 -15.53 -15.35 -18.37
C VAL A 434 -15.75 -14.04 -17.62
N ASN A 435 -16.35 -13.03 -18.25
CA ASN A 435 -16.62 -11.73 -17.61
C ASN A 435 -17.54 -11.87 -16.39
N LYS A 436 -18.51 -12.80 -16.42
CA LYS A 436 -19.35 -13.09 -15.25
C LYS A 436 -18.55 -13.73 -14.11
N LYS A 437 -17.57 -14.59 -14.42
CA LYS A 437 -16.70 -15.22 -13.42
C LYS A 437 -15.71 -14.21 -12.83
N LEU A 438 -15.07 -13.40 -13.68
CA LEU A 438 -14.25 -12.24 -13.26
C LEU A 438 -15.05 -11.30 -12.36
N ALA A 439 -16.28 -10.93 -12.76
CA ALA A 439 -17.15 -10.14 -11.91
C ALA A 439 -17.45 -10.82 -10.57
N ARG A 440 -17.69 -12.14 -10.53
CA ARG A 440 -17.92 -12.84 -9.26
C ARG A 440 -16.70 -12.85 -8.34
N LEU A 441 -15.51 -13.04 -8.92
CA LEU A 441 -14.25 -13.07 -8.20
C LEU A 441 -13.93 -11.67 -7.64
N PHE A 442 -14.04 -10.63 -8.46
CA PHE A 442 -13.59 -9.26 -8.12
C PHE A 442 -14.68 -8.33 -7.58
N ASN A 443 -15.94 -8.78 -7.48
CA ASN A 443 -16.99 -8.01 -6.82
C ASN A 443 -16.81 -8.11 -5.30
N ARG A 444 -16.68 -6.95 -4.63
CA ARG A 444 -16.24 -6.74 -3.23
C ARG A 444 -17.15 -7.39 -2.15
N GLY A 445 -17.21 -8.72 -2.16
CA GLY A 445 -17.94 -9.55 -1.22
C GLY A 445 -17.37 -10.98 -1.09
N ASN A 446 -16.38 -11.34 -1.91
CA ASN A 446 -15.58 -12.55 -1.73
C ASN A 446 -14.09 -12.13 -1.69
N PRO A 447 -13.31 -12.57 -0.70
CA PRO A 447 -11.86 -12.38 -0.76
C PRO A 447 -11.30 -13.18 -1.95
N ILE A 448 -10.45 -12.55 -2.76
CA ILE A 448 -9.49 -13.28 -3.61
C ILE A 448 -8.15 -13.47 -2.84
N THR A 449 -8.03 -12.89 -1.65
CA THR A 449 -6.93 -13.13 -0.70
C THR A 449 -7.44 -13.16 0.73
#